data_AF-A0A9P1BQT0-F1
#
_entry.id   AF-A0A9P1BQT0-F1
#
_cell.length_a   1.000
_cell.length_b   1.000
_cell.length_c   1.000
_cell.angle_alpha   90.00
_cell.angle_beta   90.00
_cell.angle_gamma   90.00
#
_symmetry.space_group_name_H-M   'P 1'
#
loop_
_entity.id
_entity.type
_entity.pdbx_description
1 polymer ?
#
loop_
_entity_poly.entity_id
_entity_poly.type
_entity_poly.pdbx_seq_one_letter_code
_entity_poly.pdbx_strand_id
1 'polypeptide(L)'
;MSQQFVYAVSVAITALIQGGGFLVAYALQTETFYDILGGVNFLALALWSASSGTLDSRKICTTVLFVCSRGWLLVFLAWRAHERKGDARFDDIKGKFISFMKAWFVQGMWVMLISMPVLFINSSGAKSPLDLSDAVFMLGFALCVGTEILADIQKAVWVKKGRPGGFCQEGLWGFSRHPNYFGEIYQWWFAWALAYNSSEAPAGYLDPLWWSCAISPIFTMLILLHLKPTGIYNAEGKNLKRYYDQCPEEYTKYRESTSILIPMIGYKYIPLPLKRIIFFEYKKYEYNPKVAGEVKKEKKPAEGYPQACLKCFEPCAFVGLSPHPLKTWTQSARAVRSLRFAESEPVATEAPEFSEPAELPTPKTWRELRRNRRFDHSPGNWWRTQLLPEKEAQDPKLVQSNLVRARSLPRLLYLLQGDLEKWNGVNLATAWHRLAKFCQAAGSAGTASARTRGSKARNADEANEQDLQVEAPDFR
;
A
#
# COMPACT_ATOMS: atom_id res chain seq x y z
N MET A 1 -7.37 20.96 29.73
CA MET A 1 -6.13 20.32 30.22
C MET A 1 -4.94 20.96 29.53
N SER A 2 -3.71 20.88 30.06
CA SER A 2 -2.54 21.39 29.32
C SER A 2 -2.25 20.50 28.11
N GLN A 3 -1.69 21.06 27.04
CA GLN A 3 -1.33 20.29 25.84
C GLN A 3 -0.38 19.13 26.17
N GLN A 4 0.64 19.39 27.00
CA GLN A 4 1.60 18.38 27.45
C GLN A 4 0.93 17.18 28.14
N PHE A 5 -0.11 17.43 28.94
CA PHE A 5 -0.86 16.36 29.58
C PHE A 5 -1.60 15.49 28.56
N VAL A 6 -2.23 16.09 27.55
CA VAL A 6 -2.92 15.35 26.48
C VAL A 6 -1.93 14.47 25.72
N TYR A 7 -0.74 14.97 25.39
CA TYR A 7 0.31 14.18 24.74
C TYR A 7 0.83 13.05 25.64
N ALA A 8 1.09 13.31 26.92
CA ALA A 8 1.56 12.29 27.85
C ALA A 8 0.56 11.14 28.00
N VAL A 9 -0.73 11.44 28.14
CA VAL A 9 -1.78 10.41 28.20
C VAL A 9 -1.92 9.69 26.85
N SER A 10 -1.75 10.37 25.72
CA SER A 10 -1.77 9.74 24.39
C SER A 10 -0.62 8.73 24.21
N VAL A 11 0.57 9.05 24.71
CA VAL A 11 1.71 8.13 24.74
C VAL A 11 1.40 6.93 25.64
N ALA A 12 0.82 7.17 26.83
CA ALA A 12 0.44 6.10 27.75
C ALA A 12 -0.62 5.16 27.14
N ILE A 13 -1.67 5.70 26.51
CA ILE A 13 -2.69 4.93 25.78
C ILE A 13 -2.04 4.06 24.70
N THR A 14 -1.15 4.65 23.89
CA THR A 14 -0.44 3.92 22.85
C THR A 14 0.44 2.82 23.43
N ALA A 15 1.22 3.12 24.48
CA ALA A 15 2.09 2.14 25.13
C ALA A 15 1.29 0.97 25.73
N LEU A 16 0.13 1.23 26.33
CA LEU A 16 -0.76 0.20 26.88
C LEU A 16 -1.36 -0.67 25.79
N ILE A 17 -1.92 -0.08 24.72
CA ILE A 17 -2.53 -0.84 23.62
C ILE A 17 -1.47 -1.68 22.89
N GLN A 18 -0.33 -1.09 22.55
CA GLN A 18 0.71 -1.76 21.77
C GLN A 18 1.51 -2.75 22.61
N GLY A 19 1.86 -2.39 23.84
CA GLY A 19 2.56 -3.27 24.77
C GLY A 19 1.69 -4.45 25.21
N GLY A 20 0.44 -4.19 25.60
CA GLY A 20 -0.53 -5.24 25.93
C GLY A 20 -0.83 -6.14 24.73
N GLY A 21 -1.05 -5.53 23.56
CA GLY A 21 -1.23 -6.23 22.29
C GLY A 21 -0.07 -7.15 21.94
N PHE A 22 1.17 -6.65 22.07
CA PHE A 22 2.39 -7.44 21.91
C PHE A 22 2.44 -8.65 22.85
N LEU A 23 2.20 -8.45 24.15
CA LEU A 23 2.29 -9.53 25.13
C LEU A 23 1.29 -10.65 24.81
N VAL A 24 0.04 -10.29 24.50
CA VAL A 24 -1.01 -11.26 24.11
C VAL A 24 -0.64 -11.95 22.80
N ALA A 25 -0.23 -11.18 21.79
CA ALA A 25 0.14 -11.71 20.48
C ALA A 25 1.35 -12.66 20.56
N TYR A 26 2.34 -12.35 21.40
CA TYR A 26 3.51 -13.19 21.60
C TYR A 26 3.16 -14.45 22.39
N ALA A 27 2.33 -14.36 23.43
CA ALA A 27 1.87 -15.54 24.17
C ALA A 27 1.09 -16.51 23.27
N LEU A 28 0.27 -15.97 22.36
CA LEU A 28 -0.54 -16.75 21.42
C LEU A 28 0.20 -17.09 20.11
N GLN A 29 1.41 -16.56 19.90
CA GLN A 29 2.20 -16.71 18.68
C GLN A 29 1.39 -16.35 17.41
N THR A 30 0.68 -15.21 17.45
CA THR A 30 -0.22 -14.77 16.39
C THR A 30 -0.07 -13.29 16.06
N GLU A 31 -0.15 -12.94 14.79
CA GLU A 31 -0.14 -11.58 14.26
C GLU A 31 -1.55 -11.02 14.00
N THR A 32 -2.60 -11.82 14.21
CA THR A 32 -3.98 -11.49 13.79
C THR A 32 -4.49 -10.16 14.34
N PHE A 33 -4.06 -9.78 15.54
CA PHE A 33 -4.51 -8.56 16.21
C PHE A 33 -3.70 -7.31 15.85
N TYR A 34 -2.57 -7.46 15.17
CA TYR A 34 -1.61 -6.38 14.94
C TYR A 34 -2.25 -5.18 14.22
N ASP A 35 -2.82 -5.39 13.03
CA ASP A 35 -3.46 -4.32 12.26
C ASP A 35 -4.70 -3.74 12.98
N ILE A 36 -5.46 -4.58 13.68
CA ILE A 36 -6.68 -4.19 14.40
C ILE A 36 -6.33 -3.26 15.58
N LEU A 37 -5.38 -3.64 16.42
CA LEU A 37 -4.98 -2.84 17.57
C LEU A 37 -4.30 -1.54 17.16
N GLY A 38 -3.58 -1.52 16.03
CA GLY A 38 -3.11 -0.27 15.42
C GLY A 38 -4.26 0.68 15.05
N GLY A 39 -5.28 0.18 14.36
CA GLY A 39 -6.45 0.98 13.99
C GLY A 39 -7.27 1.44 15.21
N VAL A 40 -7.48 0.57 16.20
CA VAL A 40 -8.13 0.93 17.47
C VAL A 40 -7.35 2.00 18.21
N ASN A 41 -6.02 1.93 18.22
CA ASN A 41 -5.19 2.94 18.86
C ASN A 41 -5.41 4.34 18.24
N PHE A 42 -5.44 4.45 16.91
CA PHE A 42 -5.78 5.71 16.24
C PHE A 42 -7.12 6.30 16.70
N LEU A 43 -8.17 5.47 16.77
CA LEU A 43 -9.49 5.90 17.22
C LEU A 43 -9.48 6.30 18.69
N ALA A 44 -8.77 5.56 19.54
CA ALA A 44 -8.62 5.87 20.95
C ALA A 44 -7.95 7.24 21.15
N LEU A 45 -6.88 7.55 20.42
CA LEU A 45 -6.21 8.85 20.49
C LEU A 45 -7.12 10.01 20.03
N ALA A 46 -7.86 9.82 18.95
CA ALA A 46 -8.78 10.84 18.44
C ALA A 46 -9.90 11.16 19.43
N LEU A 47 -10.54 10.13 19.99
CA LEU A 47 -11.65 10.29 20.95
C LEU A 47 -11.17 10.82 22.30
N TRP A 48 -10.05 10.30 22.82
CA TRP A 48 -9.45 10.78 24.06
C TRP A 48 -9.09 12.27 23.95
N SER A 49 -8.33 12.64 22.92
CA SER A 49 -7.90 14.04 22.76
C SER A 49 -9.08 14.99 22.57
N ALA A 50 -10.11 14.61 21.82
CA ALA A 50 -11.32 15.40 21.67
C ALA A 50 -12.06 15.62 23.01
N SER A 51 -12.02 14.64 23.92
CA SER A 51 -12.65 14.74 25.25
C SER A 51 -11.87 15.58 26.27
N SER A 52 -10.62 15.96 25.98
CA SER A 52 -9.71 16.60 26.93
C SER A 52 -9.94 18.11 27.16
N GLY A 53 -10.92 18.70 26.46
CA GLY A 53 -11.25 20.12 26.53
C GLY A 53 -12.64 20.44 25.97
N THR A 54 -12.92 21.73 25.80
CA THR A 54 -14.17 22.18 25.17
C THR A 54 -14.17 21.83 23.69
N LEU A 55 -15.26 21.22 23.23
CA LEU A 55 -15.47 20.94 21.81
C LEU A 55 -15.84 22.22 21.07
N ASP A 56 -15.10 22.52 20.01
CA ASP A 56 -15.43 23.53 19.02
C ASP A 56 -15.61 22.87 17.65
N SER A 57 -16.14 23.62 16.69
CA SER A 57 -16.44 23.10 15.35
C SER A 57 -15.22 22.54 14.64
N ARG A 58 -14.03 23.12 14.84
CA ARG A 58 -12.79 22.65 14.23
C ARG A 58 -12.38 21.30 14.79
N LYS A 59 -12.38 21.15 16.12
CA LYS A 59 -12.08 19.89 16.81
C LYS A 59 -13.04 18.78 16.42
N ILE A 60 -14.34 19.08 16.37
CA ILE A 60 -15.38 18.13 15.95
C ILE A 60 -15.12 17.69 14.50
N CYS A 61 -15.04 18.61 13.54
CA CYS A 61 -14.85 18.29 12.13
C CYS A 61 -13.55 17.51 11.88
N THR A 62 -12.44 17.94 12.50
CA THR A 62 -11.14 17.27 12.39
C THR A 62 -11.20 15.85 12.94
N THR A 63 -11.78 15.67 14.13
CA THR A 63 -11.91 14.37 14.78
C THR A 63 -12.79 13.43 13.95
N VAL A 64 -13.91 13.93 13.40
CA VAL A 64 -14.78 13.15 12.51
C VAL A 64 -14.04 12.71 11.25
N LEU A 65 -13.34 13.63 10.56
CA LEU A 65 -12.56 13.29 9.36
C LEU A 65 -11.46 12.26 9.67
N PHE A 66 -10.76 12.44 10.78
CA PHE A 66 -9.73 11.51 11.24
C PHE A 66 -10.30 10.12 11.56
N VAL A 67 -11.43 10.06 12.26
CA VAL A 67 -12.14 8.81 12.58
C VAL A 67 -12.67 8.13 11.31
N CYS A 68 -13.23 8.88 10.37
CA CYS A 68 -13.66 8.33 9.07
C CYS A 68 -12.48 7.71 8.32
N SER A 69 -11.35 8.42 8.27
CA SER A 69 -10.15 7.97 7.58
C SER A 69 -9.53 6.71 8.22
N ARG A 70 -9.20 6.76 9.52
CA ARG A 70 -8.58 5.62 10.23
C ARG A 70 -9.56 4.49 10.50
N GLY A 71 -10.85 4.80 10.67
CA GLY A 71 -11.93 3.83 10.81
C GLY A 71 -12.13 3.01 9.54
N TRP A 72 -12.08 3.65 8.36
CA TRP A 72 -12.04 2.92 7.09
C TRP A 72 -10.84 1.99 7.01
N LEU A 73 -9.63 2.51 7.26
CA LEU A 73 -8.40 1.73 7.20
C LEU A 73 -8.47 0.52 8.14
N LEU A 74 -8.96 0.71 9.38
CA LEU A 74 -9.20 -0.38 10.34
C LEU A 74 -10.12 -1.45 9.77
N VAL A 75 -11.30 -1.07 9.27
CA VAL A 75 -12.28 -2.01 8.70
C VAL A 75 -11.70 -2.74 7.50
N PHE A 76 -11.02 -2.02 6.61
CA PHE A 76 -10.41 -2.58 5.41
C PHE A 76 -9.30 -3.59 5.76
N LEU A 77 -8.41 -3.25 6.69
CA LEU A 77 -7.34 -4.14 7.13
C LEU A 77 -7.89 -5.38 7.86
N ALA A 78 -8.90 -5.21 8.71
CA ALA A 78 -9.56 -6.32 9.40
C ALA A 78 -10.23 -7.30 8.41
N TRP A 79 -10.98 -6.77 7.44
CA TRP A 79 -11.56 -7.57 6.36
C TRP A 79 -10.49 -8.30 5.56
N ARG A 80 -9.40 -7.62 5.19
CA ARG A 80 -8.30 -8.20 4.43
C ARG A 80 -7.53 -9.28 5.21
N ALA A 81 -7.32 -9.09 6.51
CA ALA A 81 -6.68 -10.07 7.37
C ALA A 81 -7.51 -11.35 7.44
N HIS A 82 -8.84 -11.22 7.56
CA HIS A 82 -9.77 -12.34 7.50
C HIS A 82 -9.70 -13.10 6.17
N GLU A 83 -9.70 -12.39 5.03
CA GLU A 83 -9.62 -13.00 3.70
C GLU A 83 -8.28 -13.73 3.44
N ARG A 84 -7.16 -13.22 3.95
CA ARG A 84 -5.82 -13.75 3.65
C ARG A 84 -5.35 -14.87 4.59
N LYS A 85 -6.07 -15.13 5.68
CA LYS A 85 -5.74 -16.16 6.69
C LYS A 85 -4.31 -16.05 7.24
N GLY A 86 -3.81 -14.82 7.38
CA GLY A 86 -2.48 -14.52 7.94
C GLY A 86 -1.66 -13.55 7.11
N ASP A 87 -0.52 -13.12 7.67
CA ASP A 87 0.43 -12.24 7.00
C ASP A 87 1.86 -12.79 7.06
N ALA A 88 2.35 -13.22 5.90
CA ALA A 88 3.66 -13.85 5.74
C ALA A 88 4.85 -13.00 6.24
N ARG A 89 4.67 -11.68 6.41
CA ARG A 89 5.71 -10.79 6.97
C ARG A 89 6.05 -11.13 8.42
N PHE A 90 5.14 -11.75 9.16
CA PHE A 90 5.30 -12.05 10.58
C PHE A 90 5.82 -13.46 10.86
N ASP A 91 5.82 -14.34 9.87
CA ASP A 91 6.17 -15.76 10.06
C ASP A 91 7.59 -15.94 10.63
N ASP A 92 8.55 -15.14 10.17
CA ASP A 92 9.95 -15.24 10.60
C ASP A 92 10.28 -14.50 11.91
N ILE A 93 9.32 -13.69 12.42
CA ILE A 93 9.55 -12.80 13.58
C ILE A 93 8.68 -13.13 14.79
N LYS A 94 7.49 -13.74 14.63
CA LYS A 94 6.55 -13.98 15.75
C LYS A 94 7.12 -14.83 16.88
N GLY A 95 8.01 -15.78 16.56
CA GLY A 95 8.74 -16.59 17.54
C GLY A 95 9.90 -15.87 18.24
N LYS A 96 10.36 -14.72 17.72
CA LYS A 96 11.51 -13.98 18.22
C LYS A 96 11.04 -12.77 19.02
N PHE A 97 11.12 -12.86 20.36
CA PHE A 97 10.62 -11.83 21.28
C PHE A 97 11.00 -10.40 20.86
N ILE A 98 12.30 -10.12 20.71
CA ILE A 98 12.80 -8.78 20.38
C ILE A 98 12.36 -8.31 18.99
N SER A 99 12.39 -9.19 17.98
CA SER A 99 12.00 -8.81 16.62
C SER A 99 10.50 -8.54 16.52
N PHE A 100 9.68 -9.33 17.22
CA PHE A 100 8.24 -9.11 17.25
C PHE A 100 7.90 -7.85 18.04
N MET A 101 8.50 -7.65 19.23
CA MET A 101 8.35 -6.43 20.03
C MET A 101 8.67 -5.16 19.22
N LYS A 102 9.74 -5.21 18.42
CA LYS A 102 10.11 -4.09 17.53
C LYS A 102 9.01 -3.75 16.53
N ALA A 103 8.30 -4.73 15.98
CA ALA A 103 7.19 -4.47 15.07
C ALA A 103 6.07 -3.67 15.78
N TRP A 104 5.62 -4.13 16.95
CA TRP A 104 4.61 -3.44 17.76
C TRP A 104 5.06 -2.05 18.22
N PHE A 105 6.33 -1.90 18.60
CA PHE A 105 6.88 -0.60 18.96
C PHE A 105 6.88 0.38 17.78
N VAL A 106 7.32 -0.07 16.60
CA VAL A 106 7.29 0.74 15.37
C VAL A 106 5.86 1.11 14.99
N GLN A 107 4.88 0.21 15.19
CA GLN A 107 3.46 0.53 15.00
C GLN A 107 2.97 1.60 15.97
N GLY A 108 3.33 1.52 17.25
CA GLY A 108 3.01 2.55 18.23
C GLY A 108 3.59 3.91 17.86
N MET A 109 4.86 3.94 17.46
CA MET A 109 5.49 5.16 16.94
C MET A 109 4.75 5.70 15.72
N TRP A 110 4.41 4.85 14.76
CA TRP A 110 3.66 5.23 13.57
C TRP A 110 2.33 5.89 13.98
N VAL A 111 1.56 5.27 14.87
CA VAL A 111 0.28 5.81 15.35
C VAL A 111 0.46 7.21 15.94
N MET A 112 1.46 7.40 16.79
CA MET A 112 1.75 8.70 17.41
C MET A 112 2.15 9.76 16.37
N LEU A 113 3.08 9.43 15.48
CA LEU A 113 3.61 10.37 14.48
C LEU A 113 2.51 10.84 13.53
N ILE A 114 1.65 9.92 13.09
CA ILE A 114 0.54 10.26 12.21
C ILE A 114 -0.53 11.09 12.92
N SER A 115 -0.81 10.80 14.19
CA SER A 115 -1.86 11.47 14.97
C SER A 115 -1.50 12.89 15.42
N MET A 116 -0.27 13.35 15.19
CA MET A 116 0.20 14.67 15.64
C MET A 116 -0.76 15.83 15.28
N PRO A 117 -1.26 15.98 14.03
CA PRO A 117 -2.15 17.09 13.70
C PRO A 117 -3.47 17.07 14.49
N VAL A 118 -4.09 15.89 14.68
CA VAL A 118 -5.35 15.79 15.44
C VAL A 118 -5.12 16.02 16.93
N LEU A 119 -4.02 15.53 17.49
CA LEU A 119 -3.65 15.78 18.88
C LEU A 119 -3.39 17.27 19.12
N PHE A 120 -2.71 17.95 18.19
CA PHE A 120 -2.46 19.39 18.25
C PHE A 120 -3.77 20.19 18.22
N ILE A 121 -4.64 19.92 17.24
CA ILE A 121 -5.93 20.60 17.12
C ILE A 121 -6.79 20.39 18.36
N ASN A 122 -6.91 19.15 18.84
CA ASN A 122 -7.79 18.83 19.97
C ASN A 122 -7.28 19.36 21.31
N SER A 123 -5.96 19.41 21.50
CA SER A 123 -5.34 19.92 22.72
C SER A 123 -5.21 21.45 22.76
N SER A 124 -5.38 22.14 21.63
CA SER A 124 -5.29 23.59 21.53
C SER A 124 -6.36 24.32 22.35
N GLY A 125 -5.94 25.40 23.01
CA GLY A 125 -6.81 26.39 23.65
C GLY A 125 -7.24 27.53 22.73
N ALA A 126 -6.78 27.57 21.47
CA ALA A 126 -7.10 28.61 20.51
C ALA A 126 -8.62 28.64 20.24
N LYS A 127 -9.22 29.84 20.35
CA LYS A 127 -10.65 30.06 20.11
C LYS A 127 -10.81 30.91 18.85
N SER A 128 -10.78 30.25 17.70
CA SER A 128 -11.08 30.87 16.40
C SER A 128 -12.27 30.16 15.76
N PRO A 129 -13.23 30.89 15.17
CA PRO A 129 -14.26 30.27 14.34
C PRO A 129 -13.61 29.63 13.11
N LEU A 130 -14.35 28.72 12.46
CA LEU A 130 -13.91 28.18 11.18
C LEU A 130 -13.84 29.28 10.13
N ASP A 131 -12.73 29.32 9.41
CA ASP A 131 -12.52 30.24 8.29
C ASP A 131 -12.52 29.52 6.93
N LEU A 132 -12.31 30.29 5.86
CA LEU A 132 -12.25 29.76 4.49
C LEU A 132 -11.07 28.78 4.31
N SER A 133 -9.93 29.03 4.95
CA SER A 133 -8.77 28.15 4.83
C SER A 133 -9.04 26.80 5.48
N ASP A 134 -9.74 26.78 6.62
CA ASP A 134 -10.19 25.57 7.29
C ASP A 134 -11.12 24.75 6.40
N ALA A 135 -12.09 25.42 5.77
CA ALA A 135 -13.01 24.77 4.84
C ALA A 135 -12.27 24.14 3.64
N VAL A 136 -11.29 24.84 3.07
CA VAL A 136 -10.46 24.33 1.96
C VAL A 136 -9.63 23.12 2.40
N PHE A 137 -8.99 23.17 3.56
CA PHE A 137 -8.17 22.05 4.06
C PHE A 137 -9.01 20.85 4.48
N MET A 138 -10.17 21.08 5.11
CA MET A 138 -11.13 20.01 5.43
C MET A 138 -11.66 19.33 4.16
N LEU A 139 -12.00 20.11 3.12
CA LEU A 139 -12.43 19.57 1.84
C LEU A 139 -11.31 18.75 1.18
N GLY A 140 -10.08 19.28 1.18
CA GLY A 140 -8.91 18.56 0.67
C GLY A 140 -8.65 17.24 1.39
N PHE A 141 -8.74 17.24 2.72
CA PHE A 141 -8.66 16.02 3.54
C PHE A 141 -9.78 15.04 3.11
N ALA A 142 -11.04 15.48 3.14
CA ALA A 142 -12.19 14.63 2.80
C ALA A 142 -12.09 14.01 1.40
N LEU A 143 -11.62 14.77 0.40
CA LEU A 143 -11.39 14.28 -0.96
C LEU A 143 -10.27 13.24 -1.01
N CYS A 144 -9.21 13.40 -0.24
CA CYS A 144 -8.13 12.41 -0.15
C CYS A 144 -8.62 11.10 0.50
N VAL A 145 -9.39 11.20 1.59
CA VAL A 145 -10.06 10.03 2.23
C VAL A 145 -10.99 9.34 1.23
N GLY A 146 -11.84 10.10 0.54
CA GLY A 146 -12.73 9.56 -0.48
C GLY A 146 -11.98 8.87 -1.62
N THR A 147 -10.83 9.41 -2.02
CA THR A 147 -9.96 8.81 -3.06
C THR A 147 -9.38 7.48 -2.58
N GLU A 148 -8.91 7.41 -1.34
CA GLU A 148 -8.42 6.16 -0.72
C GLU A 148 -9.50 5.09 -0.69
N ILE A 149 -10.66 5.42 -0.12
CA ILE A 149 -11.82 4.52 0.00
C ILE A 149 -12.25 4.00 -1.38
N LEU A 150 -12.44 4.91 -2.33
CA LEU A 150 -12.91 4.55 -3.67
C LEU A 150 -11.90 3.64 -4.40
N ALA A 151 -10.61 3.96 -4.31
CA ALA A 151 -9.55 3.16 -4.92
C ALA A 151 -9.49 1.74 -4.34
N ASP A 152 -9.60 1.60 -3.02
CA ASP A 152 -9.58 0.32 -2.34
C ASP A 152 -10.81 -0.53 -2.69
N ILE A 153 -12.00 0.08 -2.73
CA ILE A 153 -13.25 -0.60 -3.16
C ILE A 153 -13.14 -1.06 -4.62
N GLN A 154 -12.71 -0.18 -5.53
CA GLN A 154 -12.54 -0.53 -6.96
C GLN A 154 -11.60 -1.73 -7.11
N LYS A 155 -10.48 -1.74 -6.40
CA LYS A 155 -9.53 -2.85 -6.43
C LYS A 155 -10.10 -4.13 -5.85
N ALA A 156 -10.81 -4.04 -4.72
CA ALA A 156 -11.46 -5.19 -4.09
C ALA A 156 -12.51 -5.83 -5.03
N VAL A 157 -13.33 -5.01 -5.67
CA VAL A 157 -14.32 -5.44 -6.66
C VAL A 157 -13.65 -6.08 -7.88
N TRP A 158 -12.60 -5.47 -8.43
CA TRP A 158 -11.83 -6.03 -9.53
C TRP A 158 -11.20 -7.40 -9.19
N VAL A 159 -10.67 -7.57 -7.98
CA VAL A 159 -10.16 -8.87 -7.51
C VAL A 159 -11.28 -9.90 -7.43
N LYS A 160 -12.45 -9.53 -6.90
CA LYS A 160 -13.63 -10.41 -6.79
C LYS A 160 -14.16 -10.85 -8.16
N LYS A 161 -14.01 -10.03 -9.20
CA LYS A 161 -14.34 -10.36 -10.60
C LYS A 161 -13.35 -11.33 -11.26
N GLY A 162 -12.33 -11.81 -10.55
CA GLY A 162 -11.33 -12.74 -11.08
C GLY A 162 -10.14 -12.06 -11.77
N ARG A 163 -9.89 -10.77 -11.48
CA ARG A 163 -8.74 -10.01 -12.01
C ARG A 163 -8.69 -9.93 -13.55
N PRO A 164 -9.78 -9.49 -14.20
CA PRO A 164 -9.82 -9.38 -15.65
C PRO A 164 -8.71 -8.46 -16.17
N GLY A 165 -8.04 -8.85 -17.26
CA GLY A 165 -6.95 -8.09 -17.87
C GLY A 165 -5.61 -8.14 -17.12
N GLY A 166 -5.47 -8.96 -16.07
CA GLY A 166 -4.20 -9.20 -15.35
C GLY A 166 -3.83 -8.12 -14.32
N PHE A 167 -4.18 -6.85 -14.56
CA PHE A 167 -3.96 -5.74 -13.63
C PHE A 167 -5.14 -4.76 -13.62
N CYS A 168 -5.30 -4.05 -12.49
CA CYS A 168 -6.46 -3.17 -12.28
C CYS A 168 -6.30 -1.85 -13.06
N GLN A 169 -7.27 -1.55 -13.93
CA GLN A 169 -7.39 -0.28 -14.65
C GLN A 169 -8.77 0.39 -14.39
N GLU A 170 -9.59 -0.16 -13.49
CA GLU A 170 -10.94 0.33 -13.23
C GLU A 170 -10.90 1.68 -12.48
N GLY A 171 -11.66 2.66 -12.95
CA GLY A 171 -11.88 3.93 -12.25
C GLY A 171 -10.58 4.72 -12.00
N LEU A 172 -10.28 4.99 -10.73
CA LEU A 172 -9.09 5.76 -10.33
C LEU A 172 -7.78 5.08 -10.74
N TRP A 173 -7.79 3.74 -10.84
CA TRP A 173 -6.63 2.97 -11.30
C TRP A 173 -6.28 3.22 -12.77
N GLY A 174 -7.18 3.82 -13.56
CA GLY A 174 -6.88 4.29 -14.91
C GLY A 174 -6.15 5.64 -14.97
N PHE A 175 -6.17 6.43 -13.89
CA PHE A 175 -5.56 7.76 -13.82
C PHE A 175 -4.29 7.79 -12.96
N SER A 176 -4.19 6.88 -11.99
CA SER A 176 -3.01 6.65 -11.16
C SER A 176 -2.80 5.16 -10.95
N ARG A 177 -1.55 4.73 -10.86
CA ARG A 177 -1.18 3.34 -10.55
C ARG A 177 -1.30 3.04 -9.06
N HIS A 178 -1.31 4.06 -8.20
CA HIS A 178 -1.47 3.93 -6.75
C HIS A 178 -2.38 5.04 -6.17
N PRO A 179 -3.65 5.14 -6.60
CA PRO A 179 -4.55 6.21 -6.18
C PRO A 179 -4.88 6.16 -4.68
N ASN A 180 -4.87 4.97 -4.08
CA ASN A 180 -5.09 4.83 -2.64
C ASN A 180 -3.92 5.42 -1.83
N TYR A 181 -2.67 5.25 -2.27
CA TYR A 181 -1.52 5.89 -1.63
C TYR A 181 -1.51 7.41 -1.84
N PHE A 182 -2.10 7.92 -2.93
CA PHE A 182 -2.31 9.36 -3.08
C PHE A 182 -3.23 9.88 -1.98
N GLY A 183 -4.39 9.24 -1.77
CA GLY A 183 -5.30 9.58 -0.67
C GLY A 183 -4.60 9.52 0.69
N GLU A 184 -3.89 8.42 0.96
CA GLU A 184 -3.17 8.22 2.21
C GLU A 184 -2.08 9.26 2.46
N ILE A 185 -1.31 9.69 1.45
CA ILE A 185 -0.24 10.69 1.63
C ILE A 185 -0.82 12.10 1.82
N TYR A 186 -1.72 12.51 0.92
CA TYR A 186 -2.15 13.92 0.85
C TYR A 186 -3.14 14.31 1.95
N GLN A 187 -3.91 13.37 2.49
CA GLN A 187 -4.78 13.67 3.63
C GLN A 187 -4.01 14.22 4.84
N TRP A 188 -2.77 13.77 5.04
CA TRP A 188 -1.92 14.23 6.15
C TRP A 188 -1.33 15.61 5.90
N TRP A 189 -1.09 15.97 4.64
CA TRP A 189 -0.70 17.34 4.28
C TRP A 189 -1.83 18.31 4.57
N PHE A 190 -3.08 17.93 4.24
CA PHE A 190 -4.26 18.72 4.58
C PHE A 190 -4.54 18.76 6.09
N ALA A 191 -4.33 17.66 6.82
CA ALA A 191 -4.47 17.63 8.28
C ALA A 191 -3.46 18.56 8.97
N TRP A 192 -2.20 18.57 8.52
CA TRP A 192 -1.18 19.49 9.02
C TRP A 192 -1.51 20.96 8.70
N ALA A 193 -1.96 21.25 7.48
CA ALA A 193 -2.37 22.59 7.10
C ALA A 193 -3.59 23.09 7.90
N LEU A 194 -4.59 22.22 8.12
CA LEU A 194 -5.77 22.50 8.95
C LEU A 194 -5.42 22.84 10.41
N ALA A 195 -4.32 22.29 10.91
CA ALA A 195 -3.83 22.56 12.26
C ALA A 195 -3.31 24.00 12.43
N TYR A 196 -3.02 24.73 11.36
CA TYR A 196 -2.41 26.07 11.41
C TYR A 196 -3.19 27.05 12.28
N ASN A 197 -4.50 27.13 12.09
CA ASN A 197 -5.38 28.02 12.83
C ASN A 197 -5.74 27.53 14.25
N SER A 198 -5.20 26.37 14.67
CA SER A 198 -5.21 25.91 16.07
C SER A 198 -3.97 26.32 16.84
N SER A 199 -3.05 27.07 16.23
CA SER A 199 -1.91 27.61 16.94
C SER A 199 -2.33 28.69 17.94
N GLU A 200 -1.69 28.68 19.11
CA GLU A 200 -1.84 29.73 20.13
C GLU A 200 -0.83 30.89 19.93
N ALA A 201 0.09 30.75 18.98
CA ALA A 201 1.01 31.82 18.61
C ALA A 201 0.30 32.93 17.80
N PRO A 202 0.85 34.17 17.77
CA PRO A 202 0.25 35.27 17.01
C PRO A 202 0.07 34.97 15.51
N ALA A 203 0.91 34.08 14.97
CA ALA A 203 0.73 33.49 13.65
C ALA A 203 1.18 32.03 13.72
N GLY A 204 0.45 31.12 13.06
CA GLY A 204 0.71 29.68 13.16
C GLY A 204 2.12 29.26 12.74
N TYR A 205 2.76 29.97 11.81
CA TYR A 205 4.14 29.66 11.40
C TYR A 205 5.19 30.00 12.48
N LEU A 206 4.82 30.78 13.50
CA LEU A 206 5.67 31.07 14.67
C LEU A 206 5.57 29.99 15.75
N ASP A 207 4.65 29.03 15.61
CA ASP A 207 4.44 27.96 16.58
C ASP A 207 5.28 26.72 16.22
N PRO A 208 6.30 26.40 17.02
CA PRO A 208 7.14 25.22 16.76
C PRO A 208 6.35 23.91 16.82
N LEU A 209 5.27 23.85 17.60
CA LEU A 209 4.45 22.64 17.72
C LEU A 209 3.64 22.41 16.44
N TRP A 210 3.16 23.46 15.78
CA TRP A 210 2.53 23.33 14.47
C TRP A 210 3.50 22.77 13.41
N TRP A 211 4.75 23.25 13.38
CA TRP A 211 5.77 22.69 12.49
C TRP A 211 6.10 21.23 12.81
N SER A 212 6.11 20.85 14.09
CA SER A 212 6.32 19.44 14.49
C SER A 212 5.24 18.51 13.92
N CYS A 213 4.02 19.02 13.70
CA CYS A 213 2.94 18.24 13.09
C CYS A 213 3.22 17.87 11.62
N ALA A 214 4.12 18.58 10.92
CA ALA A 214 4.56 18.23 9.56
C ALA A 214 5.29 16.87 9.50
N ILE A 215 5.74 16.35 10.65
CA ILE A 215 6.28 15.00 10.75
C ILE A 215 5.27 13.95 10.25
N SER A 216 3.97 14.15 10.47
CA SER A 216 2.92 13.22 10.03
C SER A 216 2.91 12.99 8.50
N PRO A 217 2.72 14.03 7.66
CA PRO A 217 2.77 13.85 6.21
C PRO A 217 4.15 13.45 5.69
N ILE A 218 5.24 13.99 6.24
CA ILE A 218 6.59 13.67 5.80
C ILE A 218 6.90 12.20 6.06
N PHE A 219 6.61 11.71 7.27
CA PHE A 219 6.79 10.31 7.64
C PHE A 219 5.99 9.39 6.71
N THR A 220 4.70 9.67 6.51
CA THR A 220 3.84 8.88 5.63
C THR A 220 4.33 8.86 4.17
N MET A 221 4.77 10.00 3.66
CA MET A 221 5.34 10.09 2.32
C MET A 221 6.64 9.30 2.19
N LEU A 222 7.55 9.40 3.17
CA LEU A 222 8.83 8.68 3.16
C LEU A 222 8.63 7.16 3.20
N ILE A 223 7.75 6.66 4.08
CA ILE A 223 7.53 5.21 4.19
C ILE A 223 6.80 4.64 2.96
N LEU A 224 5.89 5.41 2.32
CA LEU A 224 5.17 4.92 1.15
C LEU A 224 6.00 5.04 -0.14
N LEU A 225 6.86 6.05 -0.27
CA LEU A 225 7.69 6.24 -1.47
C LEU A 225 9.07 5.60 -1.38
N HIS A 226 9.67 5.45 -0.19
CA HIS A 226 11.09 5.08 -0.08
C HIS A 226 11.38 3.79 0.68
N LEU A 227 10.51 3.37 1.59
CA LEU A 227 10.79 2.22 2.43
C LEU A 227 10.51 0.90 1.70
N LYS A 228 11.55 0.06 1.59
CA LYS A 228 11.52 -1.16 0.76
C LYS A 228 10.36 -2.14 1.04
N PRO A 229 10.05 -2.47 2.31
CA PRO A 229 8.96 -3.41 2.62
C PRO A 229 7.54 -2.84 2.40
N THR A 230 7.37 -1.56 2.06
CA THR A 230 6.07 -0.89 2.10
C THR A 230 5.77 -0.08 0.83
N GLY A 231 4.50 0.33 0.71
CA GLY A 231 4.05 1.35 -0.24
C GLY A 231 4.33 1.06 -1.71
N ILE A 232 4.64 2.13 -2.44
CA ILE A 232 4.94 2.13 -3.88
C ILE A 232 6.24 1.39 -4.14
N TYR A 233 7.25 1.56 -3.29
CA TYR A 233 8.52 0.85 -3.46
C TYR A 233 8.31 -0.66 -3.53
N ASN A 234 7.52 -1.21 -2.61
CA ASN A 234 7.21 -2.63 -2.64
C ASN A 234 6.26 -2.98 -3.80
N ALA A 235 5.29 -2.14 -4.16
CA ALA A 235 4.35 -2.48 -5.22
C ALA A 235 4.96 -2.47 -6.63
N GLU A 236 6.01 -1.66 -6.83
CA GLU A 236 6.71 -1.43 -8.09
C GLU A 236 8.06 -2.21 -8.17
N GLY A 237 8.90 -1.87 -9.15
CA GLY A 237 10.23 -2.46 -9.33
C GLY A 237 10.16 -3.95 -9.56
N LYS A 238 10.84 -4.75 -8.72
CA LYS A 238 10.90 -6.21 -8.86
C LYS A 238 9.54 -6.90 -8.87
N ASN A 239 8.55 -6.34 -8.16
CA ASN A 239 7.24 -6.95 -8.01
C ASN A 239 6.34 -6.74 -9.23
N LEU A 240 6.78 -5.92 -10.20
CA LEU A 240 6.14 -5.79 -11.51
C LEU A 240 6.37 -7.02 -12.41
N LYS A 241 7.33 -7.89 -12.05
CA LYS A 241 7.60 -9.14 -12.79
C LYS A 241 6.32 -9.92 -13.10
N ARG A 242 5.39 -9.99 -12.15
CA ARG A 242 4.10 -10.69 -12.31
C ARG A 242 3.26 -10.19 -13.49
N TYR A 243 3.39 -8.91 -13.84
CA TYR A 243 2.68 -8.32 -14.98
C TYR A 243 3.49 -8.45 -16.27
N TYR A 244 4.80 -8.21 -16.20
CA TYR A 244 5.68 -8.36 -17.36
C TYR A 244 5.82 -9.81 -17.84
N ASP A 245 5.67 -10.80 -16.97
CA ASP A 245 5.64 -12.22 -17.34
C ASP A 245 4.34 -12.62 -18.05
N GLN A 246 3.23 -11.90 -17.82
CA GLN A 246 1.89 -12.26 -18.31
C GLN A 246 1.45 -11.41 -19.51
N CYS A 247 1.65 -10.10 -19.44
CA CYS A 247 1.16 -9.10 -20.40
C CYS A 247 2.14 -7.91 -20.53
N PRO A 248 3.36 -8.13 -21.06
CA PRO A 248 4.41 -7.11 -21.07
C PRO A 248 4.05 -5.87 -21.89
N GLU A 249 3.39 -6.02 -23.03
CA GLU A 249 3.05 -4.90 -23.92
C GLU A 249 1.95 -4.02 -23.33
N GLU A 250 0.87 -4.63 -22.83
CA GLU A 250 -0.26 -3.94 -22.22
C GLU A 250 0.19 -3.20 -20.95
N TYR A 251 1.01 -3.86 -20.12
CA TYR A 251 1.48 -3.24 -18.89
C TYR A 251 2.47 -2.10 -19.16
N THR A 252 3.28 -2.20 -20.21
CA THR A 252 4.17 -1.09 -20.63
C THR A 252 3.35 0.12 -21.08
N LYS A 253 2.36 -0.08 -21.95
CA LYS A 253 1.42 0.98 -22.38
C LYS A 253 0.73 1.62 -21.19
N TYR A 254 0.31 0.83 -20.20
CA TYR A 254 -0.30 1.33 -18.98
C TYR A 254 0.66 2.19 -18.15
N ARG A 255 1.90 1.76 -17.91
CA ARG A 255 2.91 2.57 -17.18
C ARG A 255 3.22 3.88 -17.88
N GLU A 256 3.34 3.86 -19.21
CA GLU A 256 3.65 5.08 -19.97
C GLU A 256 2.54 6.13 -19.91
N SER A 257 1.29 5.66 -19.87
CA SER A 257 0.09 6.49 -19.95
C SER A 257 -0.59 6.78 -18.61
N THR A 258 -0.13 6.17 -17.51
CA THR A 258 -0.75 6.29 -16.18
C THR A 258 0.25 6.75 -15.14
N SER A 259 -0.07 7.86 -14.48
CA SER A 259 0.73 8.44 -13.40
C SER A 259 0.96 7.44 -12.28
N ILE A 260 2.11 7.50 -11.61
CA ILE A 260 2.40 6.58 -10.50
C ILE A 260 1.59 6.91 -9.24
N LEU A 261 1.45 8.18 -8.89
CA LEU A 261 0.82 8.63 -7.64
C LEU A 261 -0.32 9.61 -7.88
N ILE A 262 -0.02 10.79 -8.42
CA ILE A 262 -1.01 11.87 -8.59
C ILE A 262 -1.94 11.54 -9.76
N PRO A 263 -3.26 11.32 -9.56
CA PRO A 263 -4.19 11.00 -10.64
C PRO A 263 -4.19 12.08 -11.73
N MET A 264 -3.96 11.68 -12.98
CA MET A 264 -3.84 12.63 -14.08
C MET A 264 -4.28 12.07 -15.43
N ILE A 265 -4.87 12.94 -16.25
CA ILE A 265 -5.19 12.69 -17.67
C ILE A 265 -4.02 13.15 -18.54
N GLY A 266 -3.67 12.36 -19.55
CA GLY A 266 -2.63 12.75 -20.52
C GLY A 266 -1.20 12.53 -20.02
N TYR A 267 -1.00 11.67 -19.01
CA TYR A 267 0.34 11.36 -18.47
C TYR A 267 1.33 10.87 -19.53
N LYS A 268 0.84 10.26 -20.61
CA LYS A 268 1.64 9.84 -21.78
C LYS A 268 2.48 10.98 -22.37
N TYR A 269 1.96 12.20 -22.38
CA TYR A 269 2.60 13.35 -23.04
C TYR A 269 3.57 14.11 -22.12
N ILE A 270 3.68 13.73 -20.86
CA ILE A 270 4.56 14.41 -19.90
C ILE A 270 6.02 13.96 -20.13
N PRO A 271 6.97 14.89 -20.26
CA PRO A 271 8.37 14.54 -20.43
C PRO A 271 8.93 13.87 -19.16
N LEU A 272 9.85 12.92 -19.35
CA LEU A 272 10.40 12.09 -18.27
C LEU A 272 10.97 12.86 -17.07
N PRO A 273 11.66 14.03 -17.24
CA PRO A 273 12.11 14.81 -16.09
C PRO A 273 10.97 15.27 -15.18
N LEU A 274 9.84 15.71 -15.75
CA LEU A 274 8.66 16.11 -14.97
C LEU A 274 7.99 14.91 -14.31
N LYS A 275 7.92 13.76 -14.99
CA LYS A 275 7.45 12.50 -14.39
C LYS A 275 8.28 12.13 -13.15
N ARG A 276 9.61 12.26 -13.23
CA ARG A 276 10.54 11.92 -12.14
C ARG A 276 10.46 12.87 -10.95
N ILE A 277 10.28 14.17 -11.19
CA ILE A 277 10.34 15.20 -10.15
C ILE A 277 8.96 15.47 -9.54
N ILE A 278 7.96 15.74 -10.39
CA ILE A 278 6.62 16.18 -9.93
C ILE A 278 5.75 14.98 -9.57
N PHE A 279 5.81 13.92 -10.37
CA PHE A 279 4.96 12.74 -10.17
C PHE A 279 5.63 11.62 -9.39
N PHE A 280 6.86 11.82 -8.93
CA PHE A 280 7.63 10.83 -8.17
C PHE A 280 7.91 9.54 -8.95
N GLU A 281 7.99 9.57 -10.28
CA GLU A 281 8.31 8.38 -11.07
C GLU A 281 9.82 8.07 -11.04
N TYR A 282 10.30 7.62 -9.88
CA TYR A 282 11.72 7.31 -9.67
C TYR A 282 12.19 6.09 -10.46
N LYS A 283 13.46 6.12 -10.91
CA LYS A 283 14.12 5.01 -11.63
C LYS A 283 14.03 3.68 -10.89
N LYS A 284 14.08 3.69 -9.55
CA LYS A 284 13.95 2.50 -8.70
C LYS A 284 12.62 1.74 -8.85
N TYR A 285 11.59 2.38 -9.40
CA TYR A 285 10.29 1.75 -9.66
C TYR A 285 10.22 1.04 -11.01
N GLU A 286 11.19 1.28 -11.90
CA GLU A 286 11.28 0.60 -13.19
C GLU A 286 11.61 -0.89 -12.99
N TYR A 287 10.97 -1.74 -13.79
CA TYR A 287 11.32 -3.16 -13.84
C TYR A 287 12.46 -3.38 -14.83
N ASN A 288 13.58 -3.93 -14.34
CA ASN A 288 14.69 -4.33 -15.20
C ASN A 288 14.86 -5.86 -15.16
N PRO A 289 14.54 -6.58 -16.26
CA PRO A 289 14.63 -8.03 -16.30
C PRO A 289 16.07 -8.56 -16.13
N LYS A 290 17.10 -7.79 -16.53
CA LYS A 290 18.51 -8.20 -16.39
C LYS A 290 18.92 -8.27 -14.92
N VAL A 291 18.58 -7.25 -14.14
CA VAL A 291 18.83 -7.20 -12.68
C VAL A 291 17.99 -8.23 -11.93
N ALA A 292 16.75 -8.48 -12.37
CA ALA A 292 15.88 -9.50 -11.76
C ALA A 292 16.38 -10.95 -11.99
N GLY A 293 17.09 -11.20 -13.09
CA GLY A 293 17.73 -12.49 -13.38
C GLY A 293 19.02 -12.74 -12.58
N GLU A 294 19.78 -11.70 -12.27
CA GLU A 294 21.04 -11.80 -11.51
C GLU A 294 20.82 -12.18 -10.04
N VAL A 295 19.75 -11.70 -9.41
CA VAL A 295 19.38 -12.09 -8.02
C VAL A 295 19.07 -13.59 -7.92
N LYS A 296 18.68 -14.25 -9.02
CA LYS A 296 18.51 -15.72 -9.05
C LYS A 296 19.83 -16.48 -9.15
N LYS A 297 20.91 -15.88 -9.68
CA LYS A 297 22.21 -16.57 -9.80
C LYS A 297 22.92 -16.76 -8.45
N GLU A 298 22.54 -16.01 -7.41
CA GLU A 298 23.09 -16.19 -6.04
C GLU A 298 22.41 -17.28 -5.22
N LYS A 299 21.30 -17.87 -5.68
CA LYS A 299 20.84 -19.16 -5.12
C LYS A 299 21.45 -20.27 -5.97
N LYS A 300 22.54 -20.87 -5.47
CA LYS A 300 23.01 -22.18 -5.96
C LYS A 300 21.78 -23.09 -6.15
N PRO A 301 21.58 -23.71 -7.32
CA PRO A 301 20.48 -24.64 -7.49
C PRO A 301 20.73 -25.82 -6.55
N ALA A 302 19.78 -26.10 -5.67
CA ALA A 302 19.68 -27.41 -5.06
C ALA A 302 19.44 -28.41 -6.20
N GLU A 303 20.29 -29.42 -6.26
CA GLU A 303 20.24 -30.51 -7.23
C GLU A 303 18.87 -31.19 -7.25
N GLY A 304 18.40 -31.47 -8.47
CA GLY A 304 17.57 -32.64 -8.78
C GLY A 304 16.09 -32.59 -8.39
N TYR A 305 15.23 -32.12 -9.31
CA TYR A 305 13.90 -32.72 -9.50
C TYR A 305 13.59 -32.80 -11.00
N PRO A 306 13.16 -33.96 -11.53
CA PRO A 306 12.94 -34.12 -12.96
C PRO A 306 11.65 -33.43 -13.42
N GLN A 307 11.74 -32.90 -14.65
CA GLN A 307 10.65 -32.35 -15.44
C GLN A 307 9.59 -33.42 -15.73
N ALA A 308 8.32 -33.12 -15.40
CA ALA A 308 7.16 -33.37 -16.26
C ALA A 308 5.88 -32.98 -15.51
N CYS A 309 5.13 -31.99 -16.01
CA CYS A 309 3.66 -32.05 -15.94
C CYS A 309 3.03 -31.08 -16.95
N LEU A 310 2.95 -31.54 -18.19
CA LEU A 310 2.03 -31.04 -19.20
C LEU A 310 1.53 -32.28 -19.94
N LYS A 311 0.37 -32.80 -19.51
CA LYS A 311 -0.69 -33.36 -20.38
C LYS A 311 -1.83 -33.98 -19.53
N CYS A 312 -3.02 -33.51 -19.87
CA CYS A 312 -4.26 -34.28 -20.09
C CYS A 312 -5.03 -34.90 -18.91
N PHE A 313 -6.23 -34.35 -18.70
CA PHE A 313 -7.54 -35.00 -18.68
C PHE A 313 -7.63 -36.55 -18.52
N GLU A 314 -8.53 -36.90 -17.59
CA GLU A 314 -9.40 -38.09 -17.43
C GLU A 314 -9.04 -39.22 -16.45
N PRO A 315 -10.09 -39.86 -15.84
CA PRO A 315 -10.00 -40.65 -14.61
C PRO A 315 -10.15 -42.17 -14.85
N CYS A 316 -9.59 -43.00 -13.95
CA CYS A 316 -10.20 -44.24 -13.41
C CYS A 316 -9.19 -45.16 -12.68
N ALA A 317 -9.64 -45.67 -11.53
CA ALA A 317 -9.56 -47.04 -11.03
C ALA A 317 -8.20 -47.74 -10.70
N PHE A 318 -8.06 -48.04 -9.39
CA PHE A 318 -7.81 -49.35 -8.75
C PHE A 318 -6.48 -50.13 -8.85
N VAL A 319 -6.15 -50.75 -7.68
CA VAL A 319 -5.13 -51.79 -7.36
C VAL A 319 -3.68 -51.25 -7.29
N GLY A 320 -2.84 -51.49 -6.28
CA GLY A 320 -2.80 -52.42 -5.15
C GLY A 320 -1.35 -52.93 -5.00
N LEU A 321 -0.88 -53.07 -3.76
CA LEU A 321 0.29 -53.83 -3.29
C LEU A 321 1.70 -53.15 -3.24
N SER A 322 2.23 -53.16 -2.01
CA SER A 322 3.62 -52.98 -1.52
C SER A 322 4.47 -54.25 -1.79
N PRO A 323 5.72 -54.50 -1.31
CA PRO A 323 6.72 -53.67 -0.55
C PRO A 323 8.23 -53.79 -0.95
N HIS A 324 9.06 -52.85 -0.47
CA HIS A 324 10.46 -52.98 0.05
C HIS A 324 11.64 -53.50 -0.85
N PRO A 325 12.93 -53.49 -0.41
CA PRO A 325 13.77 -52.36 0.04
C PRO A 325 15.27 -52.41 -0.42
N LEU A 326 16.05 -51.37 -0.08
CA LEU A 326 17.51 -51.33 0.22
C LEU A 326 18.55 -51.82 -0.83
N LYS A 327 19.55 -50.97 -1.15
CA LYS A 327 20.99 -51.20 -0.84
C LYS A 327 21.97 -50.15 -1.41
N THR A 328 22.76 -49.61 -0.48
CA THR A 328 24.23 -49.32 -0.50
C THR A 328 24.87 -48.37 -1.51
N TRP A 329 25.54 -47.39 -0.92
CA TRP A 329 26.69 -46.63 -1.41
C TRP A 329 27.92 -47.51 -1.68
N THR A 330 28.70 -47.21 -2.72
CA THR A 330 30.16 -46.98 -2.63
C THR A 330 30.78 -46.57 -3.98
N GLN A 331 31.73 -45.62 -3.90
CA GLN A 331 32.94 -45.47 -4.71
C GLN A 331 32.80 -45.08 -6.20
N SER A 332 33.39 -43.93 -6.56
CA SER A 332 34.60 -43.88 -7.41
C SER A 332 35.04 -42.44 -7.64
N ALA A 333 36.18 -42.07 -7.04
CA ALA A 333 37.01 -40.97 -7.50
C ALA A 333 38.17 -41.56 -8.31
N ARG A 334 38.38 -41.10 -9.56
CA ARG A 334 39.72 -40.77 -10.12
C ARG A 334 39.64 -40.46 -11.62
N ALA A 335 40.40 -39.40 -11.95
CA ALA A 335 41.13 -39.15 -13.18
C ALA A 335 40.31 -38.93 -14.47
N VAL A 336 40.53 -37.79 -15.12
CA VAL A 336 41.47 -37.69 -16.25
C VAL A 336 41.87 -36.22 -16.41
N ARG A 337 43.18 -36.03 -16.55
CA ARG A 337 43.90 -34.78 -16.80
C ARG A 337 44.43 -34.88 -18.22
N SER A 338 43.88 -34.13 -19.17
CA SER A 338 44.55 -33.76 -20.42
C SER A 338 43.65 -32.87 -21.27
N LEU A 339 44.03 -31.60 -21.46
CA LEU A 339 44.56 -31.10 -22.74
C LEU A 339 44.78 -29.59 -22.66
N ARG A 340 45.87 -29.19 -23.30
CA ARG A 340 46.48 -27.86 -23.32
C ARG A 340 46.04 -27.08 -24.57
N PHE A 341 46.24 -25.77 -24.49
CA PHE A 341 46.51 -24.78 -25.55
C PHE A 341 45.45 -24.53 -26.63
N ALA A 342 44.97 -23.28 -26.67
CA ALA A 342 45.20 -22.37 -27.80
C ALA A 342 44.81 -20.94 -27.39
N GLU A 343 45.81 -20.09 -27.19
CA GLU A 343 45.67 -18.64 -27.39
C GLU A 343 45.71 -18.40 -28.91
N SER A 344 44.81 -17.57 -29.42
CA SER A 344 44.92 -16.97 -30.75
C SER A 344 44.30 -15.57 -30.73
N GLU A 345 45.06 -14.65 -31.32
CA GLU A 345 44.97 -13.20 -31.42
C GLU A 345 43.65 -12.58 -31.94
N PRO A 346 43.44 -11.26 -31.75
CA PRO A 346 42.19 -10.59 -32.06
C PRO A 346 42.03 -10.32 -33.56
N VAL A 347 40.87 -10.70 -34.10
CA VAL A 347 40.43 -10.33 -35.45
C VAL A 347 39.82 -8.93 -35.40
N ALA A 348 40.46 -8.01 -36.11
CA ALA A 348 39.91 -6.70 -36.46
C ALA A 348 38.73 -6.87 -37.42
N THR A 349 37.58 -6.32 -37.07
CA THR A 349 36.48 -6.09 -38.01
C THR A 349 36.15 -4.62 -38.06
N GLU A 350 36.18 -4.11 -39.27
CA GLU A 350 36.05 -2.73 -39.72
C GLU A 350 34.74 -2.07 -39.25
N ALA A 351 34.84 -0.81 -38.86
CA ALA A 351 33.71 0.06 -38.56
C ALA A 351 33.19 0.70 -39.86
N PRO A 352 31.86 0.75 -40.11
CA PRO A 352 31.34 1.58 -41.18
C PRO A 352 31.30 3.05 -40.74
N GLU A 353 31.91 3.91 -41.56
CA GLU A 353 31.73 5.37 -41.56
C GLU A 353 30.24 5.73 -41.64
N PHE A 354 29.80 6.60 -40.72
CA PHE A 354 28.52 7.30 -40.85
C PHE A 354 28.78 8.80 -40.85
N SER A 355 28.27 9.43 -41.90
CA SER A 355 28.40 10.83 -42.29
C SER A 355 27.90 11.83 -41.26
N GLU A 356 28.51 13.02 -41.28
CA GLU A 356 28.22 14.20 -40.45
C GLU A 356 26.73 14.62 -40.43
N PRO A 357 26.24 15.22 -39.32
CA PRO A 357 24.85 15.65 -39.19
C PRO A 357 24.56 16.94 -39.96
N ALA A 358 23.40 16.97 -40.62
CA ALA A 358 22.86 18.14 -41.31
C ALA A 358 22.73 19.38 -40.39
N GLU A 359 23.11 20.53 -40.94
CA GLU A 359 23.10 21.84 -40.30
C GLU A 359 21.71 22.27 -39.79
N LEU A 360 21.68 22.88 -38.59
CA LEU A 360 20.51 23.58 -38.03
C LEU A 360 20.24 24.89 -38.80
N PRO A 361 18.99 25.24 -39.16
CA PRO A 361 18.71 26.54 -39.76
C PRO A 361 18.86 27.68 -38.75
N THR A 362 19.58 28.73 -39.15
CA THR A 362 19.86 29.96 -38.40
C THR A 362 18.62 30.87 -38.23
N PRO A 363 18.60 31.78 -37.22
CA PRO A 363 17.39 32.46 -36.78
C PRO A 363 17.04 33.69 -37.65
N LYS A 364 16.38 33.49 -38.79
CA LYS A 364 15.76 34.60 -39.55
C LYS A 364 14.30 34.38 -39.99
N THR A 365 13.69 33.23 -39.75
CA THR A 365 12.33 32.91 -40.24
C THR A 365 11.18 33.16 -39.26
N TRP A 366 11.46 33.48 -37.99
CA TRP A 366 10.39 33.73 -37.00
C TRP A 366 9.60 35.03 -37.24
N ARG A 367 10.18 35.99 -37.97
CA ARG A 367 9.53 37.29 -38.25
C ARG A 367 8.56 37.24 -39.43
N GLU A 368 8.67 36.25 -40.30
CA GLU A 368 7.77 36.06 -41.45
C GLU A 368 6.57 35.17 -41.11
N LEU A 369 6.74 34.19 -40.22
CA LEU A 369 5.65 33.32 -39.74
C LEU A 369 4.57 34.04 -38.91
N ARG A 370 4.85 35.25 -38.40
CA ARG A 370 3.86 36.09 -37.68
C ARG A 370 2.94 36.89 -38.60
N ARG A 371 3.30 37.10 -39.87
CA ARG A 371 2.61 38.08 -40.73
C ARG A 371 1.31 37.56 -41.37
N ASN A 372 1.10 36.24 -41.39
CA ASN A 372 -0.04 35.61 -42.09
C ASN A 372 -1.05 34.83 -41.23
N ARG A 373 -1.07 35.00 -39.90
CA ARG A 373 -2.16 34.46 -39.05
C ARG A 373 -3.01 35.59 -38.47
N ARG A 374 -4.12 35.92 -39.15
CA ARG A 374 -5.24 36.64 -38.53
C ARG A 374 -5.83 35.74 -37.44
N PHE A 375 -5.62 36.11 -36.18
CA PHE A 375 -6.32 35.49 -35.05
C PHE A 375 -7.73 36.09 -34.96
N ASP A 376 -8.74 35.25 -35.11
CA ASP A 376 -10.10 35.57 -34.69
C ASP A 376 -10.14 35.59 -33.16
N HIS A 377 -10.36 36.79 -32.59
CA HIS A 377 -10.49 37.00 -31.15
C HIS A 377 -11.94 36.84 -30.73
N SER A 378 -12.41 35.59 -30.68
CA SER A 378 -13.67 35.20 -30.05
C SER A 378 -13.37 34.29 -28.83
N PRO A 379 -13.86 34.60 -27.61
CA PRO A 379 -13.62 33.77 -26.44
C PRO A 379 -14.41 32.47 -26.56
N GLY A 380 -13.73 31.33 -26.76
CA GLY A 380 -14.39 30.02 -26.71
C GLY A 380 -13.76 28.86 -27.50
N ASN A 381 -12.76 29.11 -28.36
CA ASN A 381 -12.31 28.07 -29.31
C ASN A 381 -10.80 27.76 -29.32
N TRP A 382 -10.03 28.19 -28.31
CA TRP A 382 -8.57 27.95 -28.24
C TRP A 382 -8.15 26.46 -28.30
N TRP A 383 -8.98 25.53 -27.82
CA TRP A 383 -8.66 24.10 -27.81
C TRP A 383 -8.78 23.42 -29.18
N ARG A 384 -9.36 24.08 -30.19
CA ARG A 384 -9.76 23.44 -31.45
C ARG A 384 -8.64 23.34 -32.50
N THR A 385 -7.52 24.05 -32.31
CA THR A 385 -6.46 24.18 -33.33
C THR A 385 -5.10 23.61 -32.95
N GLN A 386 -4.98 22.90 -31.81
CA GLN A 386 -3.68 22.42 -31.29
C GLN A 386 -3.57 20.89 -31.07
N LEU A 387 -4.64 20.12 -31.30
CA LEU A 387 -4.70 18.73 -30.79
C LEU A 387 -4.90 17.61 -31.83
N LEU A 388 -4.74 17.86 -33.12
CA LEU A 388 -4.78 16.79 -34.12
C LEU A 388 -3.61 16.93 -35.11
N PRO A 389 -2.80 15.88 -35.30
CA PRO A 389 -1.99 15.77 -36.51
C PRO A 389 -2.92 15.87 -37.72
N GLU A 390 -2.49 16.58 -38.76
CA GLU A 390 -3.29 16.95 -39.94
C GLU A 390 -3.97 15.76 -40.66
N LYS A 391 -3.50 14.53 -40.41
CA LYS A 391 -4.08 13.29 -40.93
C LYS A 391 -5.29 12.74 -40.15
N GLU A 392 -5.49 13.12 -38.88
CA GLU A 392 -6.60 12.61 -38.05
C GLU A 392 -7.83 13.53 -38.07
N ALA A 393 -7.70 14.76 -38.58
CA ALA A 393 -8.79 15.72 -38.70
C ALA A 393 -9.76 15.44 -39.86
N GLN A 394 -9.44 14.47 -40.73
CA GLN A 394 -10.20 14.18 -41.96
C GLN A 394 -11.22 13.02 -41.82
N ASP A 395 -11.27 12.33 -40.67
CA ASP A 395 -12.26 11.27 -40.43
C ASP A 395 -13.39 11.74 -39.48
N PRO A 396 -14.60 12.01 -40.00
CA PRO A 396 -15.73 12.47 -39.18
C PRO A 396 -16.16 11.45 -38.10
N LYS A 397 -15.90 10.15 -38.30
CA LYS A 397 -16.29 9.08 -37.36
C LYS A 397 -15.37 9.04 -36.14
N LEU A 398 -14.08 9.31 -36.33
CA LEU A 398 -13.10 9.33 -35.25
C LEU A 398 -13.31 10.52 -34.30
N VAL A 399 -13.61 11.70 -34.87
CA VAL A 399 -13.92 12.94 -34.12
C VAL A 399 -15.18 12.79 -33.27
N GLN A 400 -16.22 12.11 -33.79
CA GLN A 400 -17.43 11.82 -33.02
C GLN A 400 -17.18 10.85 -31.85
N SER A 401 -16.36 9.80 -32.04
CA SER A 401 -16.07 8.83 -30.97
C SER A 401 -15.29 9.44 -29.80
N ASN A 402 -14.39 10.38 -30.07
CA ASN A 402 -13.59 11.07 -29.05
C ASN A 402 -14.39 12.17 -28.32
N LEU A 403 -15.30 12.87 -29.01
CA LEU A 403 -16.22 13.83 -28.37
C LEU A 403 -17.24 13.16 -27.44
N VAL A 404 -17.64 11.92 -27.73
CA VAL A 404 -18.51 11.13 -26.85
C VAL A 404 -17.79 10.67 -25.57
N ARG A 405 -16.47 10.47 -25.61
CA ARG A 405 -15.66 10.13 -24.41
C ARG A 405 -15.44 11.31 -23.46
N ALA A 406 -15.35 12.54 -23.99
CA ALA A 406 -15.09 13.75 -23.22
C ALA A 406 -16.32 14.30 -22.45
N ARG A 407 -17.54 13.83 -22.74
CA ARG A 407 -18.79 14.26 -22.07
C ARG A 407 -19.17 13.44 -20.83
N SER A 408 -18.22 12.80 -20.14
CA SER A 408 -18.52 11.78 -19.12
C SER A 408 -18.54 12.26 -17.65
N LEU A 409 -18.38 13.55 -17.35
CA LEU A 409 -18.48 14.05 -15.98
C LEU A 409 -19.87 13.84 -15.32
N PRO A 410 -21.01 14.03 -16.03
CA PRO A 410 -22.34 13.70 -15.50
C PRO A 410 -22.57 12.19 -15.35
N ARG A 411 -21.92 11.38 -16.19
CA ARG A 411 -22.02 9.91 -16.14
C ARG A 411 -21.26 9.32 -14.94
N LEU A 412 -20.18 9.98 -14.52
CA LEU A 412 -19.44 9.63 -13.30
C LEU A 412 -20.29 9.90 -12.04
N LEU A 413 -20.99 11.03 -11.99
CA LEU A 413 -21.90 11.36 -10.88
C LEU A 413 -23.11 10.41 -10.84
N TYR A 414 -23.67 10.04 -12.00
CA TYR A 414 -24.77 9.08 -12.08
C TYR A 414 -24.35 7.65 -11.70
N LEU A 415 -23.12 7.23 -12.05
CA LEU A 415 -22.56 5.94 -11.62
C LEU A 415 -22.24 5.93 -10.11
N LEU A 416 -21.71 7.04 -9.56
CA LEU A 416 -21.51 7.21 -8.12
C LEU A 416 -22.84 7.15 -7.36
N GLN A 417 -23.91 7.75 -7.90
CA GLN A 417 -25.25 7.69 -7.31
C GLN A 417 -25.87 6.29 -7.39
N GLY A 418 -25.73 5.59 -8.52
CA GLY A 418 -26.22 4.20 -8.67
C GLY A 418 -25.46 3.17 -7.83
N ASP A 419 -24.17 3.39 -7.56
CA ASP A 419 -23.37 2.52 -6.68
C ASP A 419 -23.61 2.85 -5.19
N LEU A 420 -23.94 4.11 -4.85
CA LEU A 420 -24.40 4.50 -3.51
C LEU A 420 -25.79 3.92 -3.18
N GLU A 421 -26.71 3.85 -4.15
CA GLU A 421 -28.02 3.23 -3.97
C GLU A 421 -27.93 1.71 -3.73
N LYS A 422 -26.95 1.02 -4.32
CA LYS A 422 -26.65 -0.39 -3.99
C LYS A 422 -26.04 -0.55 -2.59
N TRP A 423 -25.38 0.47 -2.07
CA TRP A 423 -24.81 0.50 -0.71
C TRP A 423 -25.84 0.84 0.38
N ASN A 424 -26.94 1.54 0.05
CA ASN A 424 -28.07 1.78 0.96
C ASN A 424 -28.76 0.48 1.43
N GLY A 425 -28.49 -0.66 0.78
CA GLY A 425 -28.96 -1.98 1.22
C GLY A 425 -28.14 -2.64 2.33
N VAL A 426 -26.95 -2.11 2.67
CA VAL A 426 -26.13 -2.64 3.78
C VAL A 426 -26.51 -1.91 5.06
N ASN A 427 -27.46 -2.47 5.80
CA ASN A 427 -27.80 -1.96 7.11
C ASN A 427 -26.59 -2.10 8.05
N LEU A 428 -25.92 -0.97 8.33
CA LEU A 428 -24.74 -0.81 9.19
C LEU A 428 -24.93 -1.46 10.57
N ALA A 429 -26.16 -1.49 11.10
CA ALA A 429 -26.46 -2.17 12.35
C ALA A 429 -26.26 -3.69 12.24
N THR A 430 -26.59 -4.30 11.10
CA THR A 430 -26.34 -5.73 10.82
C THR A 430 -24.86 -6.04 10.64
N ALA A 431 -24.10 -5.14 9.99
CA ALA A 431 -22.65 -5.28 9.86
C ALA A 431 -21.97 -5.18 11.22
N TRP A 432 -22.38 -4.22 12.06
CA TRP A 432 -21.93 -4.06 13.43
C TRP A 432 -22.30 -5.27 14.31
N HIS A 433 -23.52 -5.78 14.17
CA HIS A 433 -23.98 -6.94 14.94
C HIS A 433 -23.25 -8.24 14.54
N ARG A 434 -22.89 -8.39 13.26
CA ARG A 434 -22.03 -9.49 12.77
C ARG A 434 -20.60 -9.36 13.28
N LEU A 435 -20.05 -8.15 13.33
CA LEU A 435 -18.72 -7.88 13.89
C LEU A 435 -18.70 -8.17 15.41
N ALA A 436 -19.74 -7.77 16.15
CA ALA A 436 -19.87 -8.05 17.57
C ALA A 436 -20.00 -9.56 17.87
N LYS A 437 -20.79 -10.29 17.07
CA LYS A 437 -20.88 -11.76 17.16
C LYS A 437 -19.54 -12.43 16.82
N PHE A 438 -18.79 -11.90 15.87
CA PHE A 438 -17.44 -12.38 15.53
C PHE A 438 -16.46 -12.19 16.70
N CYS A 439 -16.47 -11.03 17.37
CA CYS A 439 -15.64 -10.79 18.55
C CYS A 439 -15.99 -11.74 19.72
N GLN A 440 -17.28 -12.06 19.92
CA GLN A 440 -17.72 -13.06 20.91
C GLN A 440 -17.31 -14.50 20.53
N ALA A 441 -17.39 -14.86 19.24
CA ALA A 441 -16.98 -16.17 18.75
C ALA A 441 -15.45 -16.37 18.84
N ALA A 442 -14.67 -15.32 18.58
CA ALA A 442 -13.21 -15.35 18.74
C ALA A 442 -12.79 -15.53 20.22
N GLY A 443 -13.52 -14.91 21.16
CA GLY A 443 -13.29 -15.10 22.60
C GLY A 443 -13.64 -16.50 23.13
N SER A 444 -14.61 -17.18 22.52
CA SER A 444 -15.03 -18.53 22.89
C SER A 444 -14.20 -19.64 22.22
N ALA A 445 -13.63 -19.39 21.03
CA ALA A 445 -12.67 -20.29 20.40
C ALA A 445 -11.31 -20.33 21.13
N GLY A 446 -10.89 -19.21 21.73
CA GLY A 446 -9.67 -19.14 22.55
C GLY A 446 -9.73 -19.98 23.84
N THR A 447 -10.92 -20.09 24.46
CA THR A 447 -11.13 -20.89 25.68
C THR A 447 -11.26 -22.39 25.38
N ALA A 448 -11.78 -22.77 24.21
CA ALA A 448 -11.86 -24.17 23.76
C ALA A 448 -10.48 -24.77 23.40
N SER A 449 -9.59 -23.98 22.81
CA SER A 449 -8.20 -24.38 22.48
C SER A 449 -7.32 -24.56 23.72
N ALA A 450 -7.55 -23.75 24.77
CA ALA A 450 -6.86 -23.89 26.05
C ALA A 450 -7.27 -25.17 26.83
N ARG A 451 -8.56 -25.56 26.75
CA ARG A 451 -9.08 -26.78 27.41
C ARG A 451 -8.60 -28.08 26.76
N THR A 452 -8.39 -28.08 25.44
CA THR A 452 -7.91 -29.28 24.70
C THR A 452 -6.40 -29.50 24.83
N ARG A 453 -5.59 -28.45 25.09
CA ARG A 453 -4.16 -28.61 25.40
C ARG A 453 -3.90 -29.07 26.85
N GLY A 454 -4.74 -28.68 27.82
CA GLY A 454 -4.61 -29.13 29.20
C GLY A 454 -4.94 -30.62 29.43
N SER A 455 -5.76 -31.23 28.55
CA SER A 455 -6.12 -32.65 28.63
C SER A 455 -5.08 -33.59 28.04
N LYS A 456 -4.29 -33.14 27.04
CA LYS A 456 -3.22 -33.97 26.44
C LYS A 456 -1.93 -33.98 27.25
N ALA A 457 -1.72 -33.01 28.14
CA ALA A 457 -0.56 -32.98 29.02
C ALA A 457 -0.71 -33.87 30.27
N ARG A 458 -1.94 -34.18 30.72
CA ARG A 458 -2.17 -35.03 31.91
C ARG A 458 -2.05 -36.53 31.65
N ASN A 459 -2.13 -36.99 30.41
CA ASN A 459 -2.07 -38.42 30.08
C ASN A 459 -0.66 -38.90 29.69
N ALA A 460 0.36 -38.04 29.78
CA ALA A 460 1.75 -38.37 29.45
C ALA A 460 2.65 -38.55 30.69
N ASP A 461 2.18 -38.16 31.89
CA ASP A 461 2.97 -38.18 33.13
C ASP A 461 2.56 -39.31 34.11
N GLU A 462 1.61 -40.19 33.75
CA GLU A 462 1.17 -41.31 34.61
C GLU A 462 1.82 -42.67 34.27
N ALA A 463 2.90 -42.68 33.49
CA ALA A 463 3.58 -43.92 33.09
C ALA A 463 5.10 -43.87 33.27
N ASN A 464 5.60 -43.32 34.38
CA ASN A 464 6.96 -43.62 34.85
C ASN A 464 7.21 -43.17 36.30
N GLU A 465 6.62 -43.85 37.29
CA GLU A 465 7.07 -43.72 38.68
C GLU A 465 6.74 -45.00 39.46
N GLN A 466 7.55 -46.04 39.20
CA GLN A 466 7.84 -47.08 40.19
C GLN A 466 9.32 -46.95 40.53
N ASP A 467 9.61 -47.09 41.82
CA ASP A 467 10.91 -47.06 42.49
C ASP A 467 11.52 -45.67 42.82
N LEU A 468 11.23 -45.18 44.02
CA LEU A 468 12.25 -44.94 45.06
C LEU A 468 11.61 -44.45 46.38
N GLN A 469 11.59 -45.33 47.37
CA GLN A 469 11.42 -44.98 48.78
C GLN A 469 12.70 -44.31 49.30
N VAL A 470 12.61 -43.17 50.00
CA VAL A 470 13.39 -42.87 51.22
C VAL A 470 12.61 -41.85 52.09
N GLU A 471 12.72 -42.11 53.39
CA GLU A 471 12.13 -41.55 54.62
C GLU A 471 12.08 -40.02 54.81
N ALA A 472 11.14 -39.64 55.68
CA ALA A 472 10.97 -38.31 56.29
C ALA A 472 12.15 -37.92 57.22
N PRO A 473 12.22 -36.64 57.66
CA PRO A 473 11.61 -36.38 58.96
C PRO A 473 10.84 -35.07 59.09
N ASP A 474 9.87 -35.20 60.00
CA ASP A 474 9.02 -34.24 60.71
C ASP A 474 9.78 -33.05 61.34
N PHE A 475 9.21 -31.85 61.35
CA PHE A 475 9.32 -30.88 62.46
C PHE A 475 8.29 -29.75 62.32
N ARG A 476 7.37 -29.73 63.30
CA ARG A 476 6.58 -28.64 63.90
C ARG A 476 6.55 -27.25 63.27
#